data_AF-G4TMH2-F1
#
_entry.id   AF-G4TMH2-F1
#
_cell.length_a   1.000
_cell.length_b   1.000
_cell.length_c   1.000
_cell.angle_alpha   90.00
_cell.angle_beta   90.00
_cell.angle_gamma   90.00
#
_symmetry.space_group_name_H-M   'P 1'
#
loop_
_entity.id
_entity.type
_entity.pdbx_description
1 polymer ?
#
loop_
_entity_poly.entity_id
_entity_poly.type
_entity_poly.pdbx_seq_one_letter_code
_entity_poly.pdbx_strand_id
1 'polypeptide(L)'
;MEHGPASRILLVPSSGTLGIQLIKRITSAQDDQLEEDTVQWTISNKYYTADVHFRRANWEYIAQELEPGIPAVVVLWENGEDYQDALVRLTAHGGRMNAEVLLAAVIGATEGDLEQIEDAVSDAGFEFINLGTSISESQNEGYDRIVEALQTVLWPNMQMKRHSRPHHRSQLSTASISAEQMRKEDGPNPNTDNEKKVIEAQSDADDPWPKRTSSTDPTGAQAGGGARFDDDFTEFISAPSSTAHAVSTTPGDAPEQQAASDSDEDFPLPGDEEDYKELLDDEMPSKEEIMQASQRIFGASFTADPRYDKDGNVEEGEEETHGEFDLGSIMGALQNMKEEIAGITDEDEKRKAAARVALGLVWGLERGM
;
A
#
# COMPACT_ATOMS: atom_id res chain seq x y z
N MET A 1 23.05 6.58 -22.34
CA MET A 1 22.42 5.29 -22.67
C MET A 1 20.97 5.62 -22.94
N GLU A 2 20.45 5.34 -24.12
CA GLU A 2 19.00 5.48 -24.34
C GLU A 2 18.31 4.43 -23.48
N HIS A 3 17.55 4.87 -22.49
CA HIS A 3 16.67 3.98 -21.73
C HIS A 3 15.57 3.52 -22.69
N GLY A 4 15.37 2.21 -22.82
CA GLY A 4 14.34 1.66 -23.69
C GLY A 4 12.93 2.12 -23.28
N PRO A 5 11.94 2.04 -24.18
CA PRO A 5 10.56 2.47 -23.93
C PRO A 5 9.90 1.78 -22.71
N ALA A 6 10.43 0.63 -22.30
CA ALA A 6 9.85 -0.21 -21.26
C ALA A 6 10.08 0.29 -19.81
N SER A 7 10.89 1.32 -19.59
CA SER A 7 11.06 1.99 -18.27
C SER A 7 10.46 3.39 -18.24
N ARG A 8 9.51 3.66 -19.14
CA ARG A 8 8.92 4.99 -19.34
C ARG A 8 7.58 5.11 -18.62
N ILE A 9 7.40 6.23 -17.93
CA ILE A 9 6.10 6.69 -17.45
C ILE A 9 5.64 7.79 -18.40
N LEU A 10 4.54 7.59 -19.11
CA LEU A 10 3.98 8.62 -20.00
C LEU A 10 3.10 9.57 -19.18
N LEU A 11 3.53 10.82 -19.03
CA LEU A 11 2.77 11.85 -18.36
C LEU A 11 2.09 12.74 -19.39
N VAL A 12 0.77 12.87 -19.31
CA VAL A 12 -0.06 13.62 -20.25
C VAL A 12 -0.74 14.75 -19.48
N PRO A 13 -0.06 15.88 -19.27
CA PRO A 13 -0.67 17.02 -18.62
C PRO A 13 -1.45 17.87 -19.63
N SER A 14 -2.56 18.46 -19.20
CA SER A 14 -3.28 19.48 -19.98
C SER A 14 -2.43 20.74 -20.20
N SER A 15 -1.59 21.09 -19.21
CA SER A 15 -0.65 22.21 -19.26
C SER A 15 0.77 21.77 -18.89
N GLY A 16 1.78 22.29 -19.61
CA GLY A 16 3.19 21.99 -19.33
C GLY A 16 3.62 22.34 -17.90
N THR A 17 3.05 23.39 -17.30
CA THR A 17 3.35 23.78 -15.92
C THR A 17 2.85 22.75 -14.91
N LEU A 18 1.69 22.13 -15.16
CA LEU A 18 1.14 21.08 -14.29
C LEU A 18 2.01 19.84 -14.30
N GLY A 19 2.44 19.40 -15.48
CA GLY A 19 3.35 18.27 -15.61
C GLY A 19 4.66 18.49 -14.86
N ILE A 20 5.25 19.69 -14.97
CA ILE A 20 6.46 20.08 -14.23
C ILE A 20 6.23 20.03 -12.72
N GLN A 21 5.12 20.59 -12.24
CA GLN A 21 4.80 20.62 -10.81
C GLN A 21 4.57 19.20 -10.24
N LEU A 22 3.85 18.33 -10.95
CA LEU A 22 3.67 16.94 -10.54
C LEU A 22 5.01 16.18 -10.48
N ILE A 23 5.84 16.29 -11.52
CA ILE A 23 7.16 15.64 -11.54
C ILE A 23 8.02 16.16 -10.39
N LYS A 24 8.08 17.49 -10.18
CA LYS A 24 8.82 18.10 -9.07
C LYS A 24 8.36 17.56 -7.72
N ARG A 25 7.04 17.40 -7.55
CA ARG A 25 6.44 16.88 -6.31
C ARG A 25 6.81 15.42 -6.06
N ILE A 26 6.69 14.55 -7.07
CA ILE A 26 6.96 13.11 -6.95
C ILE A 26 8.47 12.83 -6.81
N THR A 27 9.28 13.46 -7.64
CA THR A 27 10.71 13.13 -7.76
C THR A 27 11.58 13.92 -6.79
N SER A 28 11.07 15.02 -6.21
CA SER A 28 11.86 16.01 -5.49
C SER A 28 13.02 16.58 -6.33
N ALA A 29 12.91 16.55 -7.67
CA ALA A 29 13.94 17.05 -8.59
C ALA A 29 14.14 18.57 -8.47
N GLN A 30 15.34 19.01 -8.82
CA GLN A 30 15.68 20.44 -8.92
C GLN A 30 15.13 21.04 -10.21
N ASP A 31 14.88 22.36 -10.21
CA ASP A 31 14.25 23.06 -11.34
C ASP A 31 15.03 22.91 -12.66
N ASP A 32 16.37 22.86 -12.60
CA ASP A 32 17.23 22.71 -13.78
C ASP A 32 17.03 21.38 -14.54
N GLN A 33 16.49 20.34 -13.89
CA GLN A 33 16.23 19.04 -14.52
C GLN A 33 14.85 18.95 -15.18
N LEU A 34 13.97 19.94 -14.96
CA LEU A 34 12.58 19.92 -15.39
C LEU A 34 12.36 20.57 -16.77
N GLU A 35 13.39 21.21 -17.34
CA GLU A 35 13.30 21.76 -18.70
C GLU A 35 13.30 20.66 -19.76
N GLU A 36 13.89 19.49 -19.47
CA GLU A 36 13.89 18.35 -20.37
C GLU A 36 12.52 17.67 -20.45
N ASP A 37 12.15 17.18 -21.64
CA ASP A 37 10.91 16.40 -21.84
C ASP A 37 10.96 15.03 -21.17
N THR A 38 12.17 14.60 -20.81
CA THR A 38 12.44 13.35 -20.12
C THR A 38 13.11 13.63 -18.77
N VAL A 39 12.46 13.25 -17.67
CA VAL A 39 13.00 13.42 -16.32
C VAL A 39 13.28 12.05 -15.71
N GLN A 40 14.55 11.79 -15.39
CA GLN A 40 14.99 10.54 -14.76
C GLN A 40 14.53 10.48 -13.30
N TRP A 41 14.10 9.29 -12.86
CA TRP A 41 13.68 9.04 -11.50
C TRP A 41 14.01 7.59 -11.10
N THR A 42 14.36 7.36 -9.84
CA THR A 42 14.58 5.99 -9.33
C THR A 42 13.47 5.65 -8.34
N ILE A 43 12.63 4.69 -8.69
CA ILE A 43 11.67 4.10 -7.76
C ILE A 43 12.43 3.19 -6.81
N SER A 44 12.19 3.33 -5.52
CA SER A 44 12.91 2.59 -4.48
C SER A 44 11.96 2.27 -3.33
N ASN A 45 11.52 1.02 -3.23
CA ASN A 45 10.65 0.55 -2.14
C ASN A 45 11.36 -0.52 -1.28
N LYS A 46 10.63 -1.20 -0.39
CA LYS A 46 11.20 -2.23 0.50
C LYS A 46 11.79 -3.43 -0.26
N TYR A 47 11.28 -3.71 -1.46
CA TYR A 47 11.53 -4.94 -2.20
C TYR A 47 12.52 -4.75 -3.36
N TYR A 48 12.50 -3.58 -4.02
CA TYR A 48 13.29 -3.35 -5.21
C TYR A 48 13.72 -1.88 -5.42
N THR A 49 14.60 -1.68 -6.39
CA THR A 49 14.88 -0.39 -7.03
C THR A 49 14.70 -0.49 -8.55
N ALA A 50 14.18 0.54 -9.20
CA ALA A 50 14.06 0.59 -10.67
C ALA A 50 14.35 2.01 -11.17
N ASP A 51 15.16 2.14 -12.21
CA ASP A 51 15.43 3.42 -12.87
C ASP A 51 14.38 3.67 -13.96
N VAL A 52 13.52 4.65 -13.74
CA VAL A 52 12.43 5.02 -14.64
C VAL A 52 12.62 6.45 -15.13
N HIS A 53 11.84 6.85 -16.12
CA HIS A 53 11.78 8.25 -16.51
C HIS A 53 10.37 8.67 -16.86
N PHE A 54 10.01 9.89 -16.47
CA PHE A 54 8.82 10.55 -16.95
C PHE A 54 9.09 11.09 -18.34
N ARG A 55 8.25 10.77 -19.33
CA ARG A 55 8.20 11.45 -20.62
C ARG A 55 6.91 12.25 -20.67
N ARG A 56 7.03 13.58 -20.80
CA ARG A 56 5.85 14.44 -20.96
C ARG A 56 5.37 14.35 -22.41
N ALA A 57 4.09 14.05 -22.59
CA ALA A 57 3.44 14.07 -23.89
C ALA A 57 2.45 15.22 -23.98
N ASN A 58 2.33 15.80 -25.17
CA ASN A 58 1.32 16.81 -25.43
C ASN A 58 -0.03 16.13 -25.71
N TRP A 59 -1.08 16.64 -25.07
CA TRP A 59 -2.47 16.22 -25.22
C TRP A 59 -2.91 16.07 -26.69
N GLU A 60 -2.52 17.01 -27.56
CA GLU A 60 -2.89 17.03 -28.98
C GLU A 60 -2.21 15.92 -29.79
N TYR A 61 -0.99 15.54 -29.41
CA TYR A 61 -0.12 14.63 -30.16
C TYR A 61 0.03 13.26 -29.50
N ILE A 62 -0.81 12.95 -28.52
CA ILE A 62 -0.71 11.75 -27.68
C ILE A 62 -0.67 10.45 -28.48
N ALA A 63 -1.42 10.36 -29.57
CA ALA A 63 -1.47 9.17 -30.42
C ALA A 63 -0.12 8.87 -31.11
N GLN A 64 0.73 9.86 -31.31
CA GLN A 64 2.07 9.71 -31.91
C GLN A 64 3.12 9.31 -30.88
N GLU A 65 2.93 9.74 -29.63
CA GLU A 65 3.82 9.47 -28.49
C GLU A 65 3.55 8.10 -27.84
N LEU A 66 2.40 7.50 -28.18
CA LEU A 66 1.97 6.18 -27.71
C LEU A 66 2.76 5.05 -28.40
N GLU A 67 3.94 4.78 -27.86
CA GLU A 67 4.75 3.63 -28.25
C GLU A 67 4.25 2.35 -27.54
N PRO A 68 4.31 1.17 -28.19
CA PRO A 68 3.98 -0.09 -27.52
C PRO A 68 4.96 -0.40 -26.39
N GLY A 69 4.44 -0.97 -25.30
CA GLY A 69 5.25 -1.37 -24.14
C GLY A 69 5.54 -0.27 -23.13
N ILE A 70 4.73 0.80 -23.12
CA ILE A 70 4.72 1.78 -22.02
C ILE A 70 3.93 1.17 -20.87
N PRO A 71 4.58 0.87 -19.71
CA PRO A 71 3.91 0.17 -18.61
C PRO A 71 2.99 1.06 -17.77
N ALA A 72 3.15 2.39 -17.80
CA ALA A 72 2.35 3.31 -16.98
C ALA A 72 2.01 4.60 -17.73
N VAL A 73 0.74 5.02 -17.64
CA VAL A 73 0.24 6.29 -18.20
C VAL A 73 -0.46 7.07 -17.10
N VAL A 74 -0.13 8.36 -17.00
CA VAL A 74 -0.76 9.30 -16.07
C VAL A 74 -1.32 10.47 -16.86
N VAL A 75 -2.63 10.67 -16.81
CA VAL A 75 -3.32 11.82 -17.39
C VAL A 75 -3.56 12.83 -16.27
N LEU A 76 -3.24 14.09 -16.50
CA LEU A 76 -3.32 15.15 -15.49
C LEU A 76 -4.02 16.38 -16.06
N TRP A 77 -5.04 16.89 -15.36
CA TRP A 77 -5.75 18.11 -15.78
C TRP A 77 -6.23 18.96 -14.59
N GLU A 78 -6.58 20.21 -14.87
CA GLU A 78 -7.25 21.13 -13.94
C GLU A 78 -8.77 21.02 -14.09
N ASN A 79 -9.50 21.25 -13.00
CA ASN A 79 -10.95 21.24 -13.02
C ASN A 79 -11.52 22.27 -14.02
N GLY A 80 -12.52 21.86 -14.79
CA GLY A 80 -13.13 22.65 -15.85
C GLY A 80 -12.46 22.53 -17.23
N GLU A 81 -11.35 21.79 -17.35
CA GLU A 81 -10.76 21.46 -18.65
C GLU A 81 -11.46 20.27 -19.34
N ASP A 82 -11.45 20.24 -20.67
CA ASP A 82 -12.08 19.18 -21.47
C ASP A 82 -11.19 17.93 -21.52
N TYR A 83 -11.30 17.12 -20.46
CA TYR A 83 -10.47 15.93 -20.28
C TYR A 83 -10.98 14.71 -21.08
N GLN A 84 -12.28 14.68 -21.38
CA GLN A 84 -12.96 13.51 -21.96
C GLN A 84 -12.38 13.16 -23.33
N ASP A 85 -12.06 14.18 -24.13
CA ASP A 85 -11.52 14.03 -25.47
C ASP A 85 -10.15 13.30 -25.48
N ALA A 86 -9.26 13.52 -24.50
CA ALA A 86 -8.03 12.71 -24.43
C ALA A 86 -8.26 11.33 -23.88
N LEU A 87 -9.13 11.15 -22.88
CA LEU A 87 -9.41 9.80 -22.37
C LEU A 87 -9.96 8.91 -23.49
N VAL A 88 -10.88 9.43 -24.31
CA VAL A 88 -11.40 8.72 -25.49
C VAL A 88 -10.29 8.43 -26.51
N ARG A 89 -9.37 9.37 -26.75
CA ARG A 89 -8.24 9.12 -27.68
C ARG A 89 -7.26 8.10 -27.11
N LEU A 90 -6.98 8.13 -25.82
CA LEU A 90 -6.10 7.19 -25.13
C LEU A 90 -6.68 5.79 -25.13
N THR A 91 -7.95 5.64 -24.77
CA THR A 91 -8.65 4.35 -24.79
C THR A 91 -8.76 3.76 -26.20
N ALA A 92 -9.03 4.60 -27.21
CA ALA A 92 -9.02 4.16 -28.61
C ALA A 92 -7.68 3.56 -29.06
N HIS A 93 -6.57 3.97 -28.43
CA HIS A 93 -5.24 3.43 -28.67
C HIS A 93 -4.77 2.44 -27.57
N GLY A 94 -5.54 2.29 -26.49
CA GLY A 94 -5.15 1.57 -25.27
C GLY A 94 -4.82 0.10 -25.50
N GLY A 95 -5.52 -0.55 -26.44
CA GLY A 95 -5.22 -1.93 -26.84
C GLY A 95 -3.81 -2.14 -27.40
N ARG A 96 -3.04 -1.08 -27.70
CA ARG A 96 -1.64 -1.17 -28.14
C ARG A 96 -0.63 -0.96 -27.01
N MET A 97 -1.00 -0.28 -25.93
CA MET A 97 -0.06 0.13 -24.89
C MET A 97 0.31 -1.03 -23.98
N ASN A 98 -0.65 -1.93 -23.69
CA ASN A 98 -0.53 -2.93 -22.63
C ASN A 98 0.01 -2.32 -21.33
N ALA A 99 -0.47 -1.10 -21.00
CA ALA A 99 -0.09 -0.43 -19.77
C ALA A 99 -0.62 -1.24 -18.59
N GLU A 100 0.22 -1.47 -17.58
CA GLU A 100 -0.15 -2.12 -16.34
C GLU A 100 -0.97 -1.19 -15.45
N VAL A 101 -0.71 0.11 -15.54
CA VAL A 101 -1.36 1.14 -14.73
C VAL A 101 -1.77 2.32 -15.60
N LEU A 102 -3.05 2.70 -15.50
CA LEU A 102 -3.67 3.84 -16.16
C LEU A 102 -4.26 4.76 -15.08
N LEU A 103 -3.67 5.92 -14.85
CA LEU A 103 -4.10 6.88 -13.83
C LEU A 103 -4.66 8.14 -14.48
N ALA A 104 -5.74 8.67 -13.92
CA ALA A 104 -6.33 9.93 -14.34
C ALA A 104 -6.50 10.82 -13.11
N ALA A 105 -5.71 11.89 -13.04
CA ALA A 105 -5.59 12.76 -11.90
C ALA A 105 -6.12 14.17 -12.19
N VAL A 106 -6.95 14.70 -11.28
CA VAL A 106 -7.53 16.04 -11.39
C VAL A 106 -7.09 16.94 -10.24
N ILE A 107 -6.90 18.22 -10.52
CA ILE A 107 -6.61 19.26 -9.53
C ILE A 107 -7.77 20.25 -9.49
N GLY A 108 -8.22 20.61 -8.29
CA GLY A 108 -9.25 21.63 -8.07
C GLY A 108 -10.69 21.14 -8.29
N ALA A 109 -10.90 19.82 -8.38
CA ALA A 109 -12.24 19.26 -8.52
C ALA A 109 -13.07 19.54 -7.25
N THR A 110 -14.32 19.96 -7.42
CA THR A 110 -15.25 20.14 -6.30
C THR A 110 -15.95 18.83 -6.01
N GLU A 111 -16.41 18.61 -4.77
CA GLU A 111 -17.10 17.36 -4.36
C GLU A 111 -18.27 16.98 -5.30
N GLY A 112 -18.98 17.98 -5.84
CA GLY A 112 -20.08 17.75 -6.78
C GLY A 112 -19.65 17.29 -8.17
N ASP A 113 -18.42 17.61 -8.59
CA ASP A 113 -17.87 17.19 -9.89
C ASP A 113 -17.23 15.79 -9.81
N LEU A 114 -16.80 15.36 -8.63
CA LEU A 114 -16.01 14.14 -8.44
C LEU A 114 -16.74 12.88 -8.93
N GLU A 115 -18.00 12.70 -8.55
CA GLU A 115 -18.78 11.50 -8.91
C GLU A 115 -18.90 11.36 -10.44
N GLN A 116 -19.21 12.46 -11.14
CA GLN A 116 -19.33 12.46 -12.60
C GLN A 116 -17.98 12.19 -13.29
N ILE A 117 -16.90 12.78 -12.76
CA ILE A 117 -15.55 12.57 -13.31
C ILE A 117 -15.10 11.13 -13.08
N GLU A 118 -15.30 10.60 -11.88
CA GLU A 118 -14.92 9.24 -11.49
C GLU A 118 -15.63 8.20 -12.35
N ASP A 119 -16.94 8.35 -12.58
CA ASP A 119 -17.70 7.46 -13.47
C ASP A 119 -17.12 7.47 -14.91
N ALA A 120 -16.90 8.67 -15.48
CA ALA A 120 -16.36 8.80 -16.83
C ALA A 120 -14.93 8.25 -16.99
N VAL A 121 -14.11 8.41 -15.94
CA VAL A 121 -12.73 7.91 -15.89
C VAL A 121 -12.71 6.39 -15.75
N SER A 122 -13.59 5.84 -14.90
CA SER A 122 -13.74 4.40 -14.68
C SER A 122 -14.25 3.69 -15.92
N ASP A 123 -15.20 4.28 -16.65
CA ASP A 123 -15.67 3.79 -17.95
C ASP A 123 -14.55 3.73 -19.00
N ALA A 124 -13.57 4.64 -18.89
CA ALA A 124 -12.38 4.65 -19.73
C ALA A 124 -11.31 3.62 -19.26
N GLY A 125 -11.52 2.93 -18.14
CA GLY A 125 -10.56 1.96 -17.58
C GLY A 125 -9.37 2.61 -16.89
N PHE A 126 -9.48 3.87 -16.49
CA PHE A 126 -8.48 4.58 -15.71
C PHE A 126 -8.86 4.56 -14.22
N GLU A 127 -7.86 4.57 -13.35
CA GLU A 127 -8.05 4.83 -11.92
C GLU A 127 -8.10 6.34 -11.68
N PHE A 128 -9.19 6.81 -11.05
CA PHE A 128 -9.38 8.21 -10.72
C PHE A 128 -8.62 8.63 -9.45
N ILE A 129 -7.94 9.77 -9.50
CA ILE A 129 -7.19 10.32 -8.36
C ILE A 129 -7.49 11.82 -8.20
N ASN A 130 -8.00 12.22 -7.04
CA ASN A 130 -8.15 13.63 -6.68
C ASN A 130 -6.87 14.17 -6.02
N LEU A 131 -6.26 15.21 -6.61
CA LEU A 131 -5.05 15.84 -6.10
C LEU A 131 -5.31 17.05 -5.18
N GLY A 132 -6.57 17.35 -4.84
CA GLY A 132 -6.95 18.47 -3.98
C GLY A 132 -6.97 19.80 -4.73
N THR A 133 -6.92 20.93 -4.01
CA THR A 133 -7.12 22.26 -4.62
C THR A 133 -5.88 22.82 -5.33
N SER A 134 -4.69 22.42 -4.88
CA SER A 134 -3.42 22.90 -5.42
C SER A 134 -2.29 21.89 -5.21
N ILE A 135 -1.35 21.85 -6.15
CA ILE A 135 -0.16 20.98 -6.07
C ILE A 135 0.77 21.34 -4.90
N SER A 136 0.67 22.57 -4.40
CA SER A 136 1.54 23.04 -3.33
C SER A 136 1.14 22.59 -1.92
N GLU A 137 -0.06 22.02 -1.75
CA GLU A 137 -0.55 21.60 -0.44
C GLU A 137 0.19 20.34 0.05
N SER A 138 0.77 20.42 1.25
CA SER A 138 1.71 19.42 1.75
C SER A 138 1.07 18.08 2.14
N GLN A 139 -0.27 18.01 2.21
CA GLN A 139 -1.05 16.87 2.72
C GLN A 139 -2.00 16.28 1.66
N ASN A 140 -1.58 16.27 0.41
CA ASN A 140 -2.43 15.74 -0.66
C ASN A 140 -2.19 14.24 -0.82
N GLU A 141 -3.08 13.44 -0.22
CA GLU A 141 -3.08 11.97 -0.25
C GLU A 141 -3.03 11.40 -1.69
N GLY A 142 -3.56 12.15 -2.67
CA GLY A 142 -3.54 11.75 -4.07
C GLY A 142 -2.13 11.58 -4.68
N TYR A 143 -1.11 12.33 -4.23
CA TYR A 143 0.26 12.11 -4.74
C TYR A 143 0.83 10.78 -4.26
N ASP A 144 0.59 10.46 -2.99
CA ASP A 144 1.04 9.20 -2.41
C ASP A 144 0.36 8.04 -3.15
N ARG A 145 -0.92 8.19 -3.52
CA ARG A 145 -1.63 7.21 -4.34
C ARG A 145 -1.00 7.00 -5.72
N ILE A 146 -0.61 8.08 -6.42
CA ILE A 146 0.12 7.96 -7.71
C ILE A 146 1.42 7.19 -7.51
N VAL A 147 2.20 7.54 -6.48
CA VAL A 147 3.48 6.89 -6.20
C VAL A 147 3.30 5.41 -5.85
N GLU A 148 2.29 5.07 -5.06
CA GLU A 148 1.94 3.69 -4.73
C GLU A 148 1.58 2.88 -5.97
N ALA A 149 0.72 3.42 -6.84
CA ALA A 149 0.36 2.75 -8.09
C ALA A 149 1.57 2.56 -9.03
N LEU A 150 2.47 3.55 -9.12
CA LEU A 150 3.71 3.38 -9.89
C LEU A 150 4.68 2.36 -9.25
N GLN A 151 4.59 2.12 -7.94
CA GLN A 151 5.36 1.10 -7.22
C GLN A 151 4.79 -0.31 -7.35
N THR A 152 3.59 -0.50 -7.90
CA THR A 152 3.04 -1.83 -8.19
C THR A 152 3.44 -2.36 -9.56
N VAL A 153 3.90 -1.48 -10.46
CA VAL A 153 4.33 -1.82 -11.82
C VAL A 153 5.60 -2.70 -11.82
N LEU A 154 5.61 -3.74 -12.65
CA LEU A 154 6.75 -4.65 -12.81
C LEU A 154 7.77 -4.10 -13.82
N TRP A 155 8.61 -3.18 -13.35
CA TRP A 155 9.62 -2.54 -14.19
C TRP A 155 10.65 -3.54 -14.77
N PRO A 156 10.93 -3.54 -16.08
CA PRO A 156 11.86 -4.48 -16.71
C PRO A 156 13.30 -4.40 -16.19
N ASN A 157 13.71 -3.25 -15.69
CA ASN A 157 15.02 -2.99 -15.10
C ASN A 157 15.01 -2.99 -13.58
N MET A 158 13.96 -3.54 -12.96
CA MET A 158 13.85 -3.71 -11.52
C MET A 158 14.99 -4.58 -10.97
N GLN A 159 15.67 -4.07 -9.94
CA GLN A 159 16.68 -4.78 -9.18
C GLN A 159 16.14 -5.10 -7.78
N MET A 160 15.98 -6.38 -7.49
CA MET A 160 15.54 -6.83 -6.17
C MET A 160 16.57 -6.45 -5.10
N LYS A 161 16.11 -5.73 -4.08
CA LYS A 161 16.94 -5.47 -2.89
C LYS A 161 17.11 -6.79 -2.18
N ARG A 162 18.36 -7.22 -2.02
CA ARG A 162 18.66 -8.29 -1.08
C ARG A 162 18.25 -7.80 0.29
N HIS A 163 17.23 -8.42 0.89
CA HIS A 163 16.94 -8.20 2.29
C HIS A 163 18.21 -8.58 3.05
N SER A 164 18.99 -7.57 3.41
CA SER A 164 20.08 -7.72 4.35
C SER A 164 19.38 -8.06 5.64
N ARG A 165 19.19 -9.36 5.88
CA ARG A 165 18.80 -9.86 7.19
C ARG A 165 19.80 -9.20 8.11
N PRO A 166 19.37 -8.31 9.03
CA PRO A 166 20.30 -7.74 9.98
C PRO A 166 20.98 -8.95 10.59
N HIS A 167 22.28 -9.09 10.36
CA HIS A 167 23.05 -10.10 11.05
C HIS A 167 22.93 -9.69 12.52
N HIS A 168 21.91 -10.22 13.19
CA HIS A 168 21.88 -10.45 14.61
C HIS A 168 23.05 -11.39 14.85
N ARG A 169 24.24 -10.81 14.81
CA ARG A 169 25.46 -11.36 15.33
C ARG A 169 25.12 -11.58 16.78
N SER A 170 24.72 -12.82 17.06
CA SER A 170 24.56 -13.39 18.38
C SER A 170 25.86 -13.12 19.12
N GLN A 171 25.95 -11.95 19.73
CA GLN A 171 26.86 -11.63 20.80
C GLN A 171 26.32 -12.31 22.07
N LEU A 172 26.07 -13.63 21.98
CA LEU A 172 26.27 -14.51 23.11
C LEU A 172 27.78 -14.70 23.23
N SER A 173 28.44 -13.63 23.68
CA SER A 173 29.75 -13.73 24.30
C SER A 173 29.55 -14.45 25.63
N THR A 174 29.52 -15.77 25.56
CA THR A 174 29.89 -16.63 26.69
C THR A 174 31.36 -16.35 27.04
N ALA A 175 31.65 -16.21 28.34
CA ALA A 175 32.94 -15.85 28.98
C ALA A 175 33.11 -14.32 29.13
N SER A 176 33.22 -13.71 30.32
CA SER A 176 33.69 -14.20 31.61
C SER A 176 33.06 -13.36 32.74
N ILE A 177 32.17 -13.96 33.53
CA ILE A 177 31.83 -13.46 34.86
C ILE A 177 33.01 -13.85 35.76
N SER A 178 33.98 -12.96 35.90
CA SER A 178 35.02 -13.08 36.92
C SER A 178 34.39 -12.76 38.28
N ALA A 179 34.30 -13.81 39.09
CA ALA A 179 33.97 -13.75 40.49
C ALA A 179 35.13 -13.11 41.28
N GLU A 180 35.17 -11.78 41.37
CA GLU A 180 36.14 -11.11 42.24
C GLU A 180 35.67 -9.72 42.72
N GLN A 181 34.47 -9.65 43.30
CA GLN A 181 34.00 -8.42 43.94
C GLN A 181 33.17 -8.69 45.20
N MET A 182 33.74 -9.48 46.10
CA MET A 182 33.43 -9.44 47.53
C MET A 182 34.72 -9.22 48.30
N ARG A 183 35.07 -7.96 48.60
CA ARG A 183 35.77 -7.57 49.84
C ARG A 183 35.99 -6.04 49.91
N LYS A 184 35.82 -5.55 51.14
CA LYS A 184 36.16 -4.25 51.73
C LYS A 184 35.16 -3.11 51.52
N GLU A 185 34.36 -2.77 52.53
CA GLU A 185 34.67 -2.18 53.86
C GLU A 185 34.61 -0.64 53.82
N ASP A 186 33.60 -0.14 54.53
CA ASP A 186 33.59 1.00 55.45
C ASP A 186 34.66 2.12 55.31
N GLY A 187 34.17 3.37 55.20
CA GLY A 187 34.93 4.57 55.56
C GLY A 187 34.37 5.89 55.02
N PRO A 188 34.15 6.95 55.84
CA PRO A 188 33.34 8.12 55.48
C PRO A 188 34.12 9.41 55.10
N ASN A 189 33.57 10.18 54.14
CA ASN A 189 33.66 11.65 53.91
C ASN A 189 35.08 12.29 53.78
N PRO A 190 35.29 13.58 53.39
CA PRO A 190 34.37 14.64 52.96
C PRO A 190 34.80 15.48 51.71
N ASN A 191 33.91 16.37 51.30
CA ASN A 191 34.14 17.66 50.61
C ASN A 191 35.14 17.75 49.46
N THR A 192 34.64 18.11 48.27
CA THR A 192 35.16 19.29 47.56
C THR A 192 34.04 19.97 46.77
N ASP A 193 33.68 21.16 47.22
CA ASP A 193 33.17 22.24 46.40
C ASP A 193 34.11 22.48 45.21
N ASN A 194 33.57 22.61 43.99
CA ASN A 194 33.91 23.74 43.12
C ASN A 194 33.03 23.86 41.87
N GLU A 195 32.59 25.09 41.66
CA GLU A 195 32.56 25.83 40.40
C GLU A 195 31.53 25.46 39.31
N LYS A 196 30.42 26.22 39.38
CA LYS A 196 29.89 27.07 38.30
C LYS A 196 30.54 26.86 36.92
N LYS A 197 29.78 26.27 35.99
CA LYS A 197 29.91 26.58 34.57
C LYS A 197 28.53 26.68 33.92
N VAL A 198 28.24 27.91 33.51
CA VAL A 198 27.35 28.38 32.44
C VAL A 198 26.58 27.28 31.72
N ILE A 199 25.26 27.23 31.94
CA ILE A 199 24.32 26.48 31.11
C ILE A 199 23.86 27.44 30.01
N GLU A 200 24.40 27.23 28.81
CA GLU A 200 23.87 27.73 27.56
C GLU A 200 22.85 26.68 27.10
N ALA A 201 21.57 27.04 27.11
CA ALA A 201 20.48 26.15 26.72
C ALA A 201 20.42 26.08 25.19
N GLN A 202 21.11 25.10 24.61
CA GLN A 202 20.77 24.54 23.31
C GLN A 202 19.74 23.43 23.54
N SER A 203 18.50 23.70 23.13
CA SER A 203 17.44 22.72 22.96
C SER A 203 17.64 22.01 21.63
N ASP A 204 17.96 20.72 21.66
CA ASP A 204 17.69 19.74 20.59
C ASP A 204 17.89 18.34 21.18
N ALA A 205 16.83 17.84 21.81
CA ALA A 205 16.73 16.45 22.25
C ALA A 205 15.24 16.06 22.22
N ASP A 206 14.87 15.28 21.20
CA ASP A 206 14.07 14.06 21.32
C ASP A 206 13.86 13.45 19.91
N ASP A 207 14.95 12.95 19.33
CA ASP A 207 14.87 11.97 18.23
C ASP A 207 15.37 10.62 18.77
N PRO A 208 14.49 9.62 18.96
CA PRO A 208 14.80 8.37 19.65
C PRO A 208 15.64 7.37 18.83
N TRP A 209 16.18 7.76 17.67
CA TRP A 209 16.96 6.89 16.80
C TRP A 209 18.46 7.23 16.79
N PRO A 210 19.38 6.28 17.06
CA PRO A 210 20.81 6.57 17.10
C PRO A 210 21.36 6.81 15.69
N LYS A 211 21.78 8.05 15.41
CA LYS A 211 22.55 8.40 14.20
C LYS A 211 23.95 7.81 14.30
N ARG A 212 24.20 6.72 13.57
CA ARG A 212 25.56 6.20 13.37
C ARG A 212 26.24 7.00 12.27
N THR A 213 27.31 7.69 12.65
CA THR A 213 28.28 8.29 11.74
C THR A 213 29.08 7.18 11.06
N SER A 214 29.01 7.10 9.73
CA SER A 214 29.85 6.23 8.92
C SER A 214 31.05 7.00 8.39
N SER A 215 32.25 6.65 8.85
CA SER A 215 33.50 7.02 8.20
C SER A 215 34.21 5.79 7.63
N THR A 216 34.81 6.00 6.46
CA THR A 216 36.00 5.36 5.88
C THR A 216 35.91 3.92 5.34
N ASP A 217 36.08 3.85 4.01
CA ASP A 217 36.64 2.75 3.21
C ASP A 217 37.86 2.07 3.87
N PRO A 218 38.09 0.78 3.55
CA PRO A 218 39.20 0.53 2.63
C PRO A 218 38.97 -0.59 1.60
N THR A 219 39.50 -0.32 0.42
CA THR A 219 39.93 -1.22 -0.65
C THR A 219 40.84 -2.35 -0.14
N GLY A 220 40.63 -3.59 -0.58
CA GLY A 220 41.60 -4.67 -0.37
C GLY A 220 41.13 -6.04 -0.84
N ALA A 221 41.74 -6.54 -1.91
CA ALA A 221 41.55 -7.87 -2.47
C ALA A 221 41.94 -9.00 -1.49
N GLN A 222 41.18 -10.11 -1.49
CA GLN A 222 41.79 -11.43 -1.33
C GLN A 222 40.89 -12.58 -1.80
N ALA A 223 41.52 -13.47 -2.57
CA ALA A 223 41.06 -14.81 -2.89
C ALA A 223 40.93 -15.66 -1.61
N GLY A 224 39.92 -16.53 -1.56
CA GLY A 224 39.78 -17.53 -0.50
C GLY A 224 38.49 -18.32 -0.66
N GLY A 225 38.62 -19.58 -1.06
CA GLY A 225 37.51 -20.51 -1.23
C GLY A 225 36.78 -20.76 0.08
N GLY A 226 35.46 -20.59 0.04
CA GLY A 226 34.53 -20.97 1.09
C GLY A 226 33.25 -21.42 0.40
N ALA A 227 32.81 -22.64 0.72
CA ALA A 227 31.66 -23.33 0.14
C ALA A 227 30.45 -22.38 -0.01
N ARG A 228 30.14 -22.05 -1.26
CA ARG A 228 28.87 -21.43 -1.65
C ARG A 228 27.88 -22.57 -1.87
N PHE A 229 26.75 -22.51 -1.18
CA PHE A 229 25.54 -23.20 -1.59
C PHE A 229 25.12 -22.58 -2.92
N ASP A 230 25.20 -23.34 -4.00
CA ASP A 230 24.56 -23.00 -5.26
C ASP A 230 23.04 -23.08 -5.02
N ASP A 231 22.36 -21.94 -5.18
CA ASP A 231 20.90 -21.82 -5.19
C ASP A 231 20.35 -22.47 -6.48
N ASP A 232 20.44 -23.79 -6.58
CA ASP A 232 19.93 -24.62 -7.68
C ASP A 232 18.41 -24.82 -7.61
N PHE A 233 17.64 -23.78 -7.27
CA PHE A 233 16.18 -23.81 -7.36
C PHE A 233 15.66 -23.64 -8.81
N THR A 234 16.55 -23.35 -9.77
CA THR A 234 16.23 -23.29 -11.20
C THR A 234 15.89 -24.64 -11.83
N GLU A 235 16.28 -25.77 -11.22
CA GLU A 235 15.96 -27.10 -11.76
C GLU A 235 14.48 -27.49 -11.55
N PHE A 236 13.79 -26.88 -10.58
CA PHE A 236 12.42 -27.27 -10.23
C PHE A 236 11.32 -26.52 -11.01
N ILE A 237 11.64 -25.47 -11.77
CA ILE A 237 10.67 -24.68 -12.57
C ILE A 237 10.81 -24.95 -14.09
N SER A 238 11.42 -26.07 -14.48
CA SER A 238 11.34 -26.52 -15.87
C SER A 238 10.07 -27.34 -16.08
N ALA A 239 8.94 -26.66 -16.31
CA ALA A 239 7.73 -27.32 -16.78
C ALA A 239 8.03 -28.06 -18.10
N PRO A 240 7.51 -29.29 -18.30
CA PRO A 240 7.76 -30.04 -19.53
C PRO A 240 7.18 -29.30 -20.73
N SER A 241 8.05 -28.93 -21.69
CA SER A 241 7.65 -28.41 -22.99
C SER A 241 6.74 -29.43 -23.68
N SER A 242 5.44 -29.13 -23.71
CA SER A 242 4.47 -29.88 -24.49
C SER A 242 4.88 -29.82 -25.95
N THR A 243 5.34 -30.96 -26.45
CA THR A 243 5.78 -31.14 -27.84
C THR A 243 4.51 -31.18 -28.70
N ALA A 244 4.09 -30.01 -29.18
CA ALA A 244 3.02 -29.91 -30.16
C ALA A 244 3.54 -30.40 -31.52
N HIS A 245 2.96 -31.49 -31.99
CA HIS A 245 3.17 -32.06 -33.31
C HIS A 245 2.80 -31.04 -34.39
N ALA A 246 3.78 -30.64 -35.19
CA ALA A 246 3.57 -29.88 -36.42
C ALA A 246 2.87 -30.78 -37.46
N VAL A 247 1.57 -30.58 -37.63
CA VAL A 247 0.84 -31.05 -38.82
C VAL A 247 1.07 -30.05 -39.94
N SER A 248 1.76 -30.54 -40.97
CA SER A 248 1.93 -29.87 -42.25
C SER A 248 0.64 -29.98 -43.06
N THR A 249 0.01 -28.84 -43.37
CA THR A 249 -1.06 -28.75 -44.37
C THR A 249 -0.72 -27.68 -45.41
N THR A 250 -0.87 -28.11 -46.66
CA THR A 250 -0.60 -27.46 -47.94
C THR A 250 -1.47 -26.24 -48.24
N PRO A 251 -1.04 -25.34 -49.16
CA PRO A 251 -1.83 -24.21 -49.62
C PRO A 251 -2.75 -24.61 -50.79
N GLY A 252 -4.03 -24.22 -50.73
CA GLY A 252 -4.93 -24.37 -51.87
C GLY A 252 -6.39 -24.01 -51.59
N ASP A 253 -6.84 -22.95 -52.27
CA ASP A 253 -8.21 -22.58 -52.63
C ASP A 253 -9.23 -22.12 -51.57
N ALA A 254 -9.67 -20.88 -51.78
CA ALA A 254 -10.93 -20.32 -51.30
C ALA A 254 -12.12 -21.06 -51.96
N PRO A 255 -13.28 -21.15 -51.30
CA PRO A 255 -14.25 -20.04 -51.38
C PRO A 255 -15.11 -19.81 -50.11
N GLU A 256 -15.53 -18.55 -49.96
CA GLU A 256 -16.92 -18.09 -49.76
C GLU A 256 -17.86 -18.78 -48.72
N GLN A 257 -18.36 -17.93 -47.80
CA GLN A 257 -19.60 -18.03 -47.01
C GLN A 257 -19.70 -19.10 -45.90
N GLN A 258 -19.73 -18.66 -44.63
CA GLN A 258 -20.94 -18.65 -43.78
C GLN A 258 -20.64 -18.13 -42.37
N ALA A 259 -21.57 -17.33 -41.85
CA ALA A 259 -21.61 -16.83 -40.50
C ALA A 259 -22.04 -17.91 -39.50
N ALA A 260 -21.33 -18.00 -38.38
CA ALA A 260 -21.71 -18.61 -37.10
C ALA A 260 -20.90 -17.82 -36.04
N SER A 261 -21.44 -17.02 -35.13
CA SER A 261 -22.61 -17.11 -34.24
C SER A 261 -22.56 -18.31 -33.30
N ASP A 262 -22.53 -17.97 -32.00
CA ASP A 262 -22.69 -18.78 -30.80
C ASP A 262 -21.69 -19.90 -30.53
N SER A 263 -20.76 -19.59 -29.64
CA SER A 263 -20.20 -20.57 -28.71
C SER A 263 -20.45 -20.08 -27.28
N ASP A 264 -21.69 -20.29 -26.83
CA ASP A 264 -22.06 -20.40 -25.42
C ASP A 264 -21.39 -21.65 -24.85
N GLU A 265 -20.20 -21.48 -24.27
CA GLU A 265 -19.61 -22.49 -23.40
C GLU A 265 -20.31 -22.38 -22.03
N ASP A 266 -21.44 -23.07 -21.92
CA ASP A 266 -22.16 -23.40 -20.69
C ASP A 266 -21.19 -24.05 -19.69
N PHE A 267 -20.57 -23.23 -18.83
CA PHE A 267 -19.97 -23.72 -17.60
C PHE A 267 -21.13 -24.22 -16.72
N PRO A 268 -21.19 -25.50 -16.34
CA PRO A 268 -22.18 -25.97 -15.39
C PRO A 268 -21.97 -25.23 -14.07
N LEU A 269 -22.84 -24.25 -13.81
CA LEU A 269 -22.92 -23.59 -12.53
C LEU A 269 -23.17 -24.69 -11.48
N PRO A 270 -22.24 -24.89 -10.53
CA PRO A 270 -22.45 -25.82 -9.44
C PRO A 270 -23.68 -25.36 -8.66
N GLY A 271 -24.52 -26.32 -8.29
CA GLY A 271 -25.91 -26.13 -7.92
C GLY A 271 -26.16 -25.11 -6.81
N ASP A 272 -27.36 -24.54 -6.90
CA ASP A 272 -28.19 -24.03 -5.81
C ASP A 272 -27.41 -23.39 -4.65
N GLU A 273 -27.20 -22.07 -4.74
CA GLU A 273 -26.67 -21.21 -3.67
C GLU A 273 -27.42 -21.32 -2.32
N GLU A 274 -28.54 -22.06 -2.26
CA GLU A 274 -29.32 -22.28 -1.05
C GLU A 274 -28.66 -23.28 -0.08
N ASP A 275 -27.82 -24.22 -0.55
CA ASP A 275 -27.25 -25.27 0.32
C ASP A 275 -26.01 -24.78 1.12
N TYR A 276 -25.41 -23.65 0.72
CA TYR A 276 -24.25 -23.08 1.42
C TYR A 276 -24.64 -22.13 2.57
N LYS A 277 -25.89 -21.66 2.62
CA LYS A 277 -26.36 -20.76 3.70
C LYS A 277 -26.66 -21.52 4.99
N GLU A 278 -27.26 -22.71 4.91
CA GLU A 278 -27.56 -23.51 6.12
C GLU A 278 -26.30 -24.00 6.85
N LEU A 279 -25.18 -24.22 6.14
CA LEU A 279 -23.92 -24.62 6.78
C LEU A 279 -23.14 -23.46 7.42
N LEU A 280 -23.40 -22.21 7.02
CA LEU A 280 -22.74 -21.03 7.58
C LEU A 280 -23.49 -20.43 8.79
N ASP A 281 -24.80 -20.64 8.88
CA ASP A 281 -25.64 -20.03 9.92
C ASP A 281 -25.40 -20.64 11.32
N ASP A 282 -25.00 -21.91 11.42
CA ASP A 282 -24.73 -22.56 12.72
C ASP A 282 -23.37 -22.16 13.33
N GLU A 283 -22.42 -21.69 12.52
CA GLU A 283 -21.06 -21.34 12.96
C GLU A 283 -20.94 -19.87 13.39
N MET A 284 -21.90 -19.02 13.01
CA MET A 284 -21.90 -17.61 13.41
C MET A 284 -22.34 -17.41 14.86
N PRO A 285 -21.65 -16.55 15.64
CA PRO A 285 -22.10 -16.20 16.98
C PRO A 285 -23.44 -15.47 16.90
N SER A 286 -24.32 -15.77 17.85
CA SER A 286 -25.63 -15.12 17.95
C SER A 286 -25.50 -13.62 18.21
N LYS A 287 -26.51 -12.85 17.81
CA LYS A 287 -26.55 -11.39 18.05
C LYS A 287 -26.36 -11.02 19.53
N GLU A 288 -26.86 -11.84 20.43
CA GLU A 288 -26.69 -11.66 21.88
C GLU A 288 -25.23 -11.85 22.31
N GLU A 289 -24.53 -12.84 21.75
CA GLU A 289 -23.09 -13.06 22.00
C GLU A 289 -22.22 -11.93 21.45
N ILE A 290 -22.58 -11.39 20.29
CA ILE A 290 -21.92 -10.22 19.68
C ILE A 290 -22.08 -8.99 20.60
N MET A 291 -23.29 -8.76 21.11
CA MET A 291 -23.58 -7.65 22.03
C MET A 291 -22.89 -7.82 23.38
N GLN A 292 -22.79 -9.05 23.89
CA GLN A 292 -22.05 -9.31 25.11
C GLN A 292 -20.53 -9.08 24.93
N ALA A 293 -19.99 -9.45 23.76
CA ALA A 293 -18.59 -9.19 23.44
C ALA A 293 -18.31 -7.69 23.29
N SER A 294 -19.20 -6.93 22.62
CA SER A 294 -19.06 -5.48 22.51
C SER A 294 -19.08 -4.79 23.89
N GLN A 295 -19.98 -5.20 24.80
CA GLN A 295 -20.01 -4.70 26.18
C GLN A 295 -18.72 -4.97 26.96
N ARG A 296 -18.05 -6.09 26.71
CA ARG A 296 -16.76 -6.40 27.35
C ARG A 296 -15.61 -5.58 26.76
N ILE A 297 -15.65 -5.25 25.47
CA ILE A 297 -14.61 -4.46 24.79
C ILE A 297 -14.73 -2.97 25.13
N PHE A 298 -15.94 -2.42 25.07
CA PHE A 298 -16.19 -0.97 25.22
C PHE A 298 -16.73 -0.58 26.60
N GLY A 299 -17.05 -1.55 27.46
CA GLY A 299 -17.64 -1.33 28.77
C GLY A 299 -19.16 -1.17 28.74
N ALA A 300 -19.81 -1.31 29.90
CA ALA A 300 -21.27 -1.25 30.03
C ALA A 300 -21.84 0.15 29.71
N SER A 301 -21.04 1.21 29.90
CA SER A 301 -21.41 2.60 29.62
C SER A 301 -21.70 2.88 28.15
N PHE A 302 -21.16 2.06 27.25
CA PHE A 302 -21.28 2.26 25.82
C PHE A 302 -22.57 1.68 25.22
N THR A 303 -23.27 0.81 25.96
CA THR A 303 -24.47 0.10 25.47
C THR A 303 -25.78 0.57 26.08
N ALA A 304 -25.79 1.76 26.70
CA ALA A 304 -27.05 2.39 27.07
C ALA A 304 -27.84 2.64 25.79
N ASP A 305 -28.88 1.82 25.59
CA ASP A 305 -29.85 1.99 24.50
C ASP A 305 -30.37 3.43 24.60
N PRO A 306 -30.39 4.23 23.51
CA PRO A 306 -31.03 5.53 23.54
C PRO A 306 -32.42 5.34 24.12
N ARG A 307 -32.67 5.94 25.28
CA ARG A 307 -33.94 5.79 25.99
C ARG A 307 -34.99 6.54 25.19
N TYR A 308 -35.59 5.87 24.22
CA TYR A 308 -36.81 6.36 23.61
C TYR A 308 -37.89 6.36 24.69
N ASP A 309 -38.49 7.53 24.92
CA ASP A 309 -39.67 7.59 25.77
C ASP A 309 -40.82 6.79 25.12
N LYS A 310 -41.87 6.53 25.90
CA LYS A 310 -43.01 5.72 25.45
C LYS A 310 -43.78 6.36 24.28
N ASP A 311 -43.47 7.62 23.97
CA ASP A 311 -44.11 8.43 22.95
C ASP A 311 -43.21 8.61 21.69
N GLY A 312 -42.03 7.97 21.66
CA GLY A 312 -41.10 8.00 20.53
C GLY A 312 -40.37 9.34 20.35
N ASN A 313 -40.41 10.20 21.36
CA ASN A 313 -39.72 11.48 21.36
C ASN A 313 -38.32 11.30 21.95
N VAL A 314 -37.31 11.82 21.25
CA VAL A 314 -35.94 11.87 21.77
C VAL A 314 -35.90 13.03 22.76
N GLU A 315 -35.90 12.72 24.06
CA GLU A 315 -35.69 13.73 25.08
C GLU A 315 -34.29 14.34 24.81
N GLU A 316 -34.24 15.61 24.41
CA GLU A 316 -33.01 16.42 24.36
C GLU A 316 -32.51 16.67 25.79
N GLY A 317 -32.12 15.59 26.46
CA GLY A 317 -31.56 15.59 27.80
C GLY A 317 -30.08 15.95 27.71
N GLU A 318 -29.74 17.11 28.28
CA GLU A 318 -28.44 17.52 28.79
C GLU A 318 -27.23 16.84 28.13
N GLU A 319 -26.55 17.57 27.21
CA GLU A 319 -25.24 17.26 26.61
C GLU A 319 -24.55 16.05 27.28
N GLU A 320 -24.94 14.84 26.85
CA GLU A 320 -24.32 13.62 27.33
C GLU A 320 -22.85 13.77 26.97
N THR A 321 -22.05 13.95 28.01
CA THR A 321 -20.61 14.10 27.91
C THR A 321 -20.14 12.77 27.35
N HIS A 322 -19.96 12.73 26.03
CA HIS A 322 -19.49 11.56 25.31
C HIS A 322 -18.32 11.00 26.11
N GLY A 323 -18.54 9.83 26.71
CA GLY A 323 -17.55 9.21 27.58
C GLY A 323 -16.23 9.15 26.83
N GLU A 324 -15.17 9.70 27.43
CA GLU A 324 -13.85 9.77 26.81
C GLU A 324 -13.47 8.39 26.28
N PHE A 325 -13.19 8.32 24.98
CA PHE A 325 -12.88 7.07 24.30
C PHE A 325 -11.52 6.55 24.77
N ASP A 326 -11.53 5.69 25.78
CA ASP A 326 -10.31 5.12 26.37
C ASP A 326 -9.78 3.94 25.53
N LEU A 327 -8.96 4.27 24.54
CA LEU A 327 -8.20 3.32 23.72
C LEU A 327 -7.38 2.32 24.56
N GLY A 328 -6.87 2.74 25.72
CA GLY A 328 -6.08 1.89 26.60
C GLY A 328 -6.93 0.76 27.21
N SER A 329 -8.14 1.09 27.66
CA SER A 329 -9.11 0.11 28.16
C SER A 329 -9.50 -0.91 27.08
N ILE A 330 -9.81 -0.43 25.87
CA ILE A 330 -10.19 -1.28 24.72
C ILE A 330 -9.06 -2.26 24.36
N MET A 331 -7.82 -1.77 24.24
CA MET A 331 -6.67 -2.62 23.93
C MET A 331 -6.40 -3.65 25.04
N GLY A 332 -6.56 -3.26 26.30
CA GLY A 332 -6.45 -4.17 27.44
C GLY A 332 -7.51 -5.29 27.39
N ALA A 333 -8.76 -4.94 27.08
CA ALA A 333 -9.85 -5.91 26.91
C ALA A 333 -9.57 -6.89 25.75
N LEU A 334 -9.12 -6.38 24.59
CA LEU A 334 -8.78 -7.21 23.43
C LEU A 334 -7.61 -8.16 23.71
N GLN A 335 -6.59 -7.71 24.45
CA GLN A 335 -5.46 -8.56 24.82
C GLN A 335 -5.91 -9.72 25.73
N ASN A 336 -6.77 -9.45 26.71
CA ASN A 336 -7.32 -10.50 27.58
C ASN A 336 -8.16 -11.51 26.78
N MET A 337 -9.01 -11.05 25.85
CA MET A 337 -9.80 -11.94 24.99
C MET A 337 -8.92 -12.77 24.04
N LYS A 338 -7.83 -12.20 23.54
CA LYS A 338 -6.86 -12.93 22.72
C LYS A 338 -6.20 -14.07 23.51
N GLU A 339 -5.83 -13.82 24.76
CA GLU A 339 -5.27 -14.85 25.64
C GLU A 339 -6.29 -15.95 25.96
N GLU A 340 -7.57 -15.57 26.17
CA GLU A 340 -8.68 -16.52 26.33
C GLU A 340 -8.84 -17.42 25.10
N ILE A 341 -8.90 -16.83 23.90
CA ILE A 341 -9.04 -17.56 22.62
C ILE A 341 -7.83 -18.46 22.36
N ALA A 342 -6.63 -18.00 22.69
CA ALA A 342 -5.40 -18.79 22.52
C ALA A 342 -5.37 -20.05 23.41
N GLY A 343 -6.14 -20.06 24.51
CA GLY A 343 -6.30 -21.22 25.38
C GLY A 343 -7.31 -22.26 24.89
N ILE A 344 -8.15 -21.94 23.90
CA ILE A 344 -9.18 -22.84 23.37
C ILE A 344 -8.49 -23.89 22.48
N THR A 345 -8.63 -25.18 22.84
CA THR A 345 -8.00 -26.30 22.10
C THR A 345 -8.79 -26.75 20.89
N ASP A 346 -10.10 -26.53 20.91
CA ASP A 346 -10.99 -26.87 19.79
C ASP A 346 -10.98 -25.74 18.75
N GLU A 347 -10.64 -26.06 17.51
CA GLU A 347 -10.43 -25.06 16.46
C GLU A 347 -11.75 -24.41 16.03
N ASP A 348 -12.87 -25.14 16.08
CA ASP A 348 -14.18 -24.60 15.72
C ASP A 348 -14.70 -23.63 16.79
N GLU A 349 -14.59 -24.00 18.08
CA GLU A 349 -14.90 -23.10 19.20
C GLU A 349 -13.99 -21.85 19.21
N LYS A 350 -12.70 -22.03 18.89
CA LYS A 350 -11.73 -20.93 18.78
C LYS A 350 -12.08 -19.98 17.63
N ARG A 351 -12.48 -20.51 16.47
CA ARG A 351 -12.96 -19.71 15.33
C ARG A 351 -14.22 -18.93 15.70
N LYS A 352 -15.19 -19.59 16.35
CA LYS A 352 -16.42 -18.95 16.83
C LYS A 352 -16.14 -17.85 17.85
N ALA A 353 -15.21 -18.08 18.79
CA ALA A 353 -14.80 -17.09 19.78
C ALA A 353 -14.08 -15.89 19.13
N ALA A 354 -13.24 -16.12 18.13
CA ALA A 354 -12.58 -15.06 17.36
C ALA A 354 -13.58 -14.24 16.53
N ALA A 355 -14.52 -14.89 15.85
CA ALA A 355 -15.59 -14.22 15.11
C ALA A 355 -16.45 -13.35 16.04
N ARG A 356 -16.78 -13.85 17.24
CA ARG A 356 -17.53 -13.10 18.26
C ARG A 356 -16.81 -11.80 18.66
N VAL A 357 -15.49 -11.85 18.86
CA VAL A 357 -14.71 -10.65 19.21
C VAL A 357 -14.64 -9.67 18.05
N ALA A 358 -14.41 -10.15 16.83
CA ALA A 358 -14.34 -9.31 15.63
C ALA A 358 -15.66 -8.58 15.37
N LEU A 359 -16.79 -9.32 15.37
CA LEU A 359 -18.12 -8.74 15.17
C LEU A 359 -18.53 -7.82 16.32
N GLY A 360 -18.17 -8.16 17.56
CA GLY A 360 -18.41 -7.30 18.73
C GLY A 360 -17.65 -5.97 18.64
N LEU A 361 -16.44 -5.95 18.07
CA LEU A 361 -15.67 -4.74 17.84
C LEU A 361 -16.34 -3.84 16.80
N VAL A 362 -16.74 -4.39 15.66
CA VAL A 362 -17.42 -3.66 14.57
C VAL A 362 -18.74 -3.06 15.08
N TRP A 363 -19.56 -3.87 15.75
CA TRP A 363 -20.85 -3.42 16.28
C TRP A 363 -20.73 -2.31 17.34
N GLY A 364 -19.65 -2.31 18.13
CA GLY A 364 -19.37 -1.20 19.04
C GLY A 364 -18.95 0.07 18.31
N LEU A 365 -18.08 -0.02 17.29
CA LEU A 365 -17.64 1.16 16.55
C LEU A 365 -18.79 1.85 15.79
N GLU A 366 -19.69 1.08 15.19
CA GLU A 366 -20.89 1.61 14.49
C GLU A 366 -21.84 2.38 15.41
N ARG A 367 -21.76 2.15 16.73
CA ARG A 367 -22.70 2.72 17.71
C ARG A 367 -22.12 3.92 18.47
N GLY A 368 -20.81 4.14 18.41
CA GLY A 368 -20.14 5.30 19.01
C GLY A 368 -19.74 6.40 18.02
N MET A 369 -19.89 6.16 16.72
CA MET A 369 -19.92 7.20 15.69
C MET A 369 -21.36 7.64 15.47
#